data_AF-A0A963MI52-F1
#
_entry.id   AF-A0A963MI52-F1
#
_cell.length_a   1.000
_cell.length_b   1.000
_cell.length_c   1.000
_cell.angle_alpha   90.00
_cell.angle_beta   90.00
_cell.angle_gamma   90.00
#
_symmetry.space_group_name_H-M   'P 1'
#
loop_
_entity.id
_entity.type
_entity.pdbx_description
1 polymer ?
#
loop_
_entity_poly.entity_id
_entity_poly.type
_entity_poly.pdbx_seq_one_letter_code
_entity_poly.pdbx_strand_id
1 'polypeptide(L)'
;MSSVVDVVAREVLDSRGNPTVECDVLLESGVMGRAAVPSGASTGSREAIELRDDDAARYLGKGVLQAVENVNTEISEAIIGLDAQEQAFIDQTLIHLDGTDNKARLGANAMLAVSMAVAKAAAEESGLPLYRYFGGSGPMQMPVPM
;
A
#
# COMPACT_ATOMS: atom_id res chain seq x y z
N MET A 1 -1.74 20.99 2.27
CA MET A 1 -2.58 20.40 3.32
C MET A 1 -2.54 18.91 3.05
N SER A 2 -2.11 18.16 4.06
CA SER A 2 -1.71 16.76 3.96
C SER A 2 -2.85 15.78 4.20
N SER A 3 -4.08 16.27 4.33
CA SER A 3 -5.25 15.41 4.48
C SER A 3 -5.47 14.59 3.22
N VAL A 4 -5.69 13.28 3.38
CA VAL A 4 -6.05 12.37 2.30
C VAL A 4 -7.46 12.69 1.81
N VAL A 5 -7.62 12.93 0.50
CA VAL A 5 -8.92 13.27 -0.10
C VAL A 5 -9.44 12.20 -1.05
N ASP A 6 -8.56 11.36 -1.61
CA ASP A 6 -8.98 10.26 -2.49
C ASP A 6 -7.97 9.10 -2.43
N VAL A 7 -8.46 7.89 -2.61
CA VAL A 7 -7.69 6.64 -2.60
C VAL A 7 -8.25 5.72 -3.67
N VAL A 8 -7.43 5.36 -4.66
CA VAL A 8 -7.86 4.55 -5.80
C VAL A 8 -6.86 3.44 -6.07
N ALA A 9 -7.32 2.20 -5.99
CA ALA A 9 -6.59 1.02 -6.38
C ALA A 9 -7.01 0.45 -7.73
N ARG A 10 -6.07 -0.25 -8.37
CA ARG A 10 -6.26 -0.99 -9.61
C ARG A 10 -5.39 -2.24 -9.66
N GLU A 11 -5.84 -3.20 -10.45
CA GLU A 11 -5.07 -4.40 -10.79
C GLU A 11 -4.08 -4.06 -11.91
N VAL A 12 -2.79 -4.32 -11.68
CA VAL A 12 -1.69 -4.21 -12.66
C VAL A 12 -0.92 -5.52 -12.73
N LEU A 13 0.07 -5.63 -13.62
CA LEU A 13 0.90 -6.84 -13.76
C LEU A 13 2.29 -6.65 -13.12
N ASP A 14 2.73 -7.65 -12.36
CA ASP A 14 4.09 -7.76 -11.85
C ASP A 14 5.09 -8.14 -12.96
N SER A 15 6.39 -8.16 -12.62
CA SER A 15 7.47 -8.49 -13.56
C SER A 15 7.39 -9.92 -14.13
N ARG A 16 6.55 -10.79 -13.58
CA ARG A 16 6.30 -12.16 -14.04
C ARG A 16 4.96 -12.29 -14.77
N GLY A 17 4.26 -11.19 -14.99
CA GLY A 17 2.95 -11.17 -15.65
C GLY A 17 1.80 -11.66 -14.77
N ASN A 18 1.96 -11.72 -13.45
CA ASN A 18 0.85 -12.03 -12.53
C ASN A 18 0.19 -10.73 -12.04
N PRO A 19 -1.12 -10.73 -11.76
CA PRO A 19 -1.78 -9.58 -11.17
C PRO A 19 -1.16 -9.14 -9.84
N THR A 20 -1.16 -7.84 -9.58
CA THR A 20 -0.82 -7.23 -8.29
C THR A 20 -1.57 -5.90 -8.11
N VAL A 21 -1.59 -5.38 -6.88
CA VAL A 21 -2.29 -4.15 -6.51
C VAL A 21 -1.38 -2.94 -6.72
N GLU A 22 -1.90 -1.93 -7.41
CA GLU A 22 -1.37 -0.57 -7.42
C GLU A 22 -2.38 0.37 -6.78
N CYS A 23 -1.92 1.27 -5.92
CA CYS A 23 -2.75 2.27 -5.23
C CYS A 23 -2.21 3.68 -5.47
N ASP A 24 -3.12 4.60 -5.72
CA ASP A 24 -2.90 6.04 -5.71
C ASP A 24 -3.59 6.67 -4.50
N VAL A 25 -2.89 7.59 -3.84
CA VAL A 25 -3.41 8.41 -2.75
C VAL A 25 -3.24 9.87 -3.14
N LEU A 26 -4.35 10.63 -3.15
CA LEU A 26 -4.37 12.05 -3.43
C LEU A 26 -4.55 12.84 -2.13
N LEU A 27 -3.74 13.88 -1.96
CA LEU A 27 -3.83 14.81 -0.83
C LEU A 27 -4.59 16.08 -1.23
N GLU A 28 -5.11 16.80 -0.24
CA GLU A 28 -5.80 18.08 -0.46
C GLU A 28 -4.90 19.13 -1.13
N SER A 29 -3.58 19.03 -0.94
CA SER A 29 -2.59 19.84 -1.66
C SER A 29 -2.55 19.60 -3.18
N GLY A 30 -3.20 18.55 -3.68
CA GLY A 30 -3.13 18.09 -5.07
C GLY A 30 -1.95 17.15 -5.36
N VAL A 31 -1.11 16.87 -4.37
CA VAL A 31 -0.01 15.89 -4.48
C VAL A 31 -0.58 14.48 -4.48
N MET A 32 -0.01 13.61 -5.31
CA MET A 32 -0.44 12.22 -5.44
C MET A 32 0.74 11.27 -5.27
N GLY A 33 0.63 10.32 -4.35
CA GLY A 33 1.57 9.20 -4.20
C GLY A 33 1.03 7.93 -4.84
N ARG A 34 1.91 7.17 -5.52
CA ARG A 34 1.57 5.89 -6.16
C ARG A 34 2.47 4.76 -5.68
N ALA A 35 1.89 3.62 -5.34
CA ALA A 35 2.65 2.42 -5.02
C ALA A 35 2.03 1.14 -5.60
N ALA A 36 2.87 0.34 -6.25
CA ALA A 36 2.56 -1.04 -6.62
C ALA A 36 3.28 -2.00 -5.67
N VAL A 37 2.60 -3.08 -5.29
CA VAL A 37 3.12 -4.04 -4.32
C VAL A 37 3.80 -5.22 -5.02
N PRO A 38 5.01 -5.63 -4.60
CA PRO A 38 5.63 -6.84 -5.12
C PRO A 38 4.93 -8.09 -4.58
N SER A 39 4.94 -9.17 -5.35
CA SER A 39 4.51 -10.50 -4.88
C SER A 39 5.68 -11.45 -4.76
N GLY A 40 5.90 -11.99 -3.56
CA GLY A 40 6.91 -13.00 -3.29
C GLY A 40 6.51 -14.38 -3.86
N ALA A 41 7.50 -15.20 -4.21
CA ALA A 41 7.26 -16.61 -4.54
C ALA A 41 7.24 -17.53 -3.30
N SER A 42 7.84 -17.07 -2.20
CA SER A 42 7.92 -17.79 -0.93
C SER A 42 6.89 -17.21 0.02
N THR A 43 5.97 -18.05 0.50
CA THR A 43 5.01 -17.70 1.54
C THR A 43 5.37 -18.48 2.80
N GLY A 44 6.14 -17.86 3.69
CA GLY A 44 6.36 -18.42 5.01
C GLY A 44 5.03 -18.53 5.76
N SER A 45 4.81 -19.63 6.50
CA SER A 45 3.54 -19.86 7.22
C SER A 45 3.25 -18.87 8.35
N ARG A 46 4.18 -17.96 8.64
CA ARG A 46 4.09 -16.91 9.66
C ARG A 46 4.17 -15.50 9.06
N GLU A 47 4.07 -15.38 7.75
CA GLU A 47 4.11 -14.10 7.05
C GLU A 47 2.71 -13.49 6.92
N ALA A 48 2.66 -12.20 6.64
CA ALA A 48 1.42 -11.54 6.27
C ALA A 48 0.90 -12.11 4.95
N ILE A 49 -0.42 -12.27 4.83
CA ILE A 49 -1.03 -12.99 3.71
C ILE A 49 -1.41 -12.02 2.60
N GLU A 50 -0.86 -12.24 1.41
CA GLU A 50 -1.34 -11.63 0.18
C GLU A 50 -2.73 -12.20 -0.19
N LEU A 51 -3.71 -11.33 -0.43
CA LEU A 51 -5.05 -11.76 -0.83
C LEU A 51 -5.12 -11.95 -2.35
N ARG A 52 -5.60 -13.13 -2.77
CA ARG A 52 -5.81 -13.55 -4.16
C ARG A 52 -7.27 -13.93 -4.38
N ASP A 53 -7.74 -13.79 -5.61
CA ASP A 53 -9.15 -14.05 -5.97
C ASP A 53 -9.48 -15.55 -6.01
N ASP A 54 -8.49 -16.42 -6.19
CA ASP A 54 -8.62 -17.88 -6.37
C ASP A 54 -9.60 -18.32 -7.49
N ASP A 55 -9.96 -17.41 -8.39
CA ASP A 55 -10.73 -17.69 -9.61
C ASP A 55 -9.84 -18.27 -10.71
N ALA A 56 -9.90 -19.59 -10.90
CA ALA A 56 -9.13 -20.30 -11.91
C ALA A 56 -9.35 -19.79 -13.35
N ALA A 57 -10.50 -19.15 -13.65
CA ALA A 57 -10.78 -18.58 -14.96
C ALA A 57 -9.99 -17.27 -15.23
N ARG A 58 -9.51 -16.59 -14.18
CA ARG A 58 -8.76 -15.33 -14.27
C ARG A 58 -7.35 -15.51 -13.73
N TYR A 59 -6.36 -15.38 -14.62
CA TYR A 59 -4.94 -15.47 -14.26
C TYR A 59 -4.59 -16.73 -13.44
N LEU A 60 -5.26 -17.85 -13.68
CA LEU A 60 -5.05 -19.12 -12.97
C LEU A 60 -5.24 -19.00 -11.44
N GLY A 61 -6.22 -18.21 -10.99
CA GLY A 61 -6.50 -17.97 -9.57
C GLY A 61 -5.71 -16.82 -8.95
N LYS A 62 -4.79 -16.20 -9.70
CA LYS A 62 -3.89 -15.17 -9.18
C LYS A 62 -4.42 -13.74 -9.30
N GLY A 63 -5.69 -13.56 -9.66
CA GLY A 63 -6.33 -12.24 -9.62
C GLY A 63 -6.23 -11.58 -8.25
N VAL A 64 -6.35 -10.26 -8.20
CA VAL A 64 -6.31 -9.47 -6.95
C VAL A 64 -7.48 -8.47 -6.87
N LEU A 65 -8.58 -8.71 -7.57
CA LEU A 65 -9.73 -7.81 -7.56
C LEU A 65 -10.33 -7.67 -6.16
N GLN A 66 -10.34 -8.72 -5.34
CA GLN A 66 -10.83 -8.60 -3.97
C GLN A 66 -9.96 -7.64 -3.14
N ALA A 67 -8.65 -7.71 -3.29
CA ALA A 67 -7.73 -6.78 -2.62
C ALA A 67 -7.91 -5.34 -3.14
N VAL A 68 -8.11 -5.16 -4.44
CA VAL A 68 -8.41 -3.85 -5.05
C VAL A 68 -9.74 -3.28 -4.51
N GLU A 69 -10.77 -4.11 -4.41
CA GLU A 69 -12.07 -3.71 -3.87
C GLU A 69 -11.95 -3.29 -2.40
N ASN A 70 -11.22 -4.06 -1.59
CA ASN A 70 -10.94 -3.71 -0.19
C ASN A 70 -10.27 -2.33 -0.06
N VAL A 71 -9.38 -1.96 -0.99
CA VAL A 71 -8.77 -0.62 -1.01
C VAL A 71 -9.81 0.44 -1.37
N ASN A 72 -10.56 0.23 -2.46
CA ASN A 72 -11.51 1.21 -2.99
C ASN A 72 -12.75 1.44 -2.11
N THR A 73 -13.01 0.53 -1.17
CA THR A 73 -14.15 0.60 -0.26
C THR A 73 -13.67 0.82 1.18
N GLU A 74 -13.55 -0.25 1.96
CA GLU A 74 -13.39 -0.20 3.41
C GLU A 74 -12.13 0.57 3.84
N ILE A 75 -11.00 0.39 3.15
CA ILE A 75 -9.77 1.11 3.48
C ILE A 75 -9.89 2.60 3.13
N SER A 76 -10.39 2.93 1.93
CA SER A 76 -10.59 4.31 1.50
C SER A 76 -11.48 5.07 2.49
N GLU A 77 -12.61 4.49 2.87
CA GLU A 77 -13.53 5.08 3.86
C GLU A 77 -12.85 5.31 5.23
N ALA A 78 -11.95 4.42 5.64
CA ALA A 78 -11.28 4.52 6.93
C ALA A 78 -10.15 5.56 6.98
N ILE A 79 -9.54 5.91 5.85
CA ILE A 79 -8.36 6.79 5.82
C ILE A 79 -8.59 8.16 5.19
N ILE A 80 -9.69 8.37 4.45
CA ILE A 80 -10.06 9.70 3.97
C ILE A 80 -10.18 10.67 5.15
N GLY A 81 -9.62 11.87 5.00
CA GLY A 81 -9.59 12.91 6.02
C GLY A 81 -8.39 12.81 6.97
N LEU A 82 -7.71 11.67 7.05
CA LEU A 82 -6.51 11.52 7.89
C LEU A 82 -5.32 12.27 7.32
N ASP A 83 -4.43 12.73 8.20
CA ASP A 83 -3.19 13.41 7.81
C ASP A 83 -2.14 12.40 7.32
N ALA A 84 -1.72 12.52 6.06
CA ALA A 84 -0.72 11.66 5.44
C ALA A 84 0.67 11.74 6.12
N GLN A 85 0.95 12.79 6.90
CA GLN A 85 2.18 12.90 7.69
C GLN A 85 2.16 11.99 8.93
N GLU A 86 0.97 11.58 9.40
CA GLU A 86 0.81 10.65 10.52
C GLU A 86 0.86 9.18 10.07
N GLN A 87 1.96 8.80 9.41
CA GLN A 87 2.15 7.45 8.83
C GLN A 87 1.82 6.32 9.83
N ALA A 88 2.32 6.43 11.07
CA ALA A 88 2.07 5.43 12.10
C ALA A 88 0.58 5.31 12.47
N PHE A 89 -0.15 6.43 12.47
CA PHE A 89 -1.59 6.43 12.78
C PHE A 89 -2.39 5.78 11.65
N ILE A 90 -2.05 6.07 10.39
CA ILE A 90 -2.67 5.43 9.23
C ILE A 90 -2.39 3.92 9.25
N ASP A 91 -1.14 3.51 9.44
CA ASP A 91 -0.78 2.08 9.47
C ASP A 91 -1.49 1.34 10.61
N GLN A 92 -1.61 1.94 11.79
CA GLN A 92 -2.38 1.36 12.90
C GLN A 92 -3.88 1.31 12.60
N THR A 93 -4.45 2.32 11.94
CA THR A 93 -5.83 2.30 11.48
C THR A 93 -6.07 1.13 10.53
N LEU A 94 -5.18 0.90 9.56
CA LEU A 94 -5.26 -0.25 8.64
C LEU A 94 -5.16 -1.59 9.38
N ILE A 95 -4.24 -1.71 10.35
CA ILE A 95 -4.06 -2.94 11.14
C ILE A 95 -5.30 -3.23 11.99
N HIS A 96 -5.83 -2.23 12.69
CA HIS A 96 -7.04 -2.38 13.49
C HIS A 96 -8.27 -2.68 12.62
N LEU A 97 -8.37 -2.04 11.45
CA LEU A 97 -9.43 -2.30 10.50
C LEU A 97 -9.41 -3.76 10.05
N ASP A 98 -8.26 -4.27 9.60
CA ASP A 98 -8.12 -5.68 9.20
C ASP A 98 -8.50 -6.64 10.35
N GLY A 99 -7.99 -6.39 11.55
CA GLY A 99 -8.34 -7.12 12.77
C GLY A 99 -7.75 -8.52 12.87
N THR A 100 -6.91 -8.96 11.93
CA THR A 100 -6.21 -10.25 11.96
C THR A 100 -4.71 -10.06 12.15
N ASP A 101 -4.05 -10.99 12.84
CA ASP A 101 -2.61 -10.91 13.11
C ASP A 101 -1.76 -10.93 11.81
N ASN A 102 -2.28 -11.56 10.76
CA ASN A 102 -1.57 -11.83 9.51
C ASN A 102 -2.14 -11.06 8.31
N LYS A 103 -3.04 -10.08 8.52
CA LYS A 103 -3.60 -9.23 7.46
C LYS A 103 -4.42 -10.00 6.41
N ALA A 104 -5.01 -11.12 6.80
CA ALA A 104 -5.67 -12.04 5.88
C ALA A 104 -7.05 -11.56 5.42
N ARG A 105 -7.69 -10.64 6.14
CA ARG A 105 -9.06 -10.20 5.82
C ARG A 105 -9.06 -9.16 4.70
N LEU A 106 -8.26 -8.12 4.84
CA LEU A 106 -8.11 -7.06 3.84
C LEU A 106 -7.05 -7.40 2.79
N GLY A 107 -6.07 -8.22 3.16
CA GLY A 107 -4.91 -8.55 2.33
C GLY A 107 -3.72 -7.65 2.64
N ALA A 108 -2.58 -8.27 2.94
CA ALA A 108 -1.32 -7.55 3.18
C ALA A 108 -0.90 -6.71 1.98
N ASN A 109 -1.23 -7.16 0.76
CA ASN A 109 -1.02 -6.43 -0.49
C ASN A 109 -1.87 -5.16 -0.60
N ALA A 110 -3.14 -5.20 -0.18
CA ALA A 110 -4.00 -4.01 -0.14
C ALA A 110 -3.45 -2.96 0.85
N MET A 111 -3.17 -3.39 2.09
CA MET A 111 -2.70 -2.51 3.15
C MET A 111 -1.33 -1.89 2.82
N LEU A 112 -0.40 -2.68 2.29
CA LEU A 112 0.94 -2.19 1.94
C LEU A 112 0.90 -1.22 0.75
N ALA A 113 0.00 -1.43 -0.22
CA ALA A 113 -0.15 -0.51 -1.36
C ALA A 113 -0.55 0.88 -0.87
N VAL A 114 -1.53 0.96 0.03
CA VAL A 114 -2.00 2.22 0.61
C VAL A 114 -0.93 2.84 1.50
N SER A 115 -0.34 2.08 2.43
CA SER A 115 0.72 2.54 3.34
C SER A 115 1.88 3.22 2.58
N MET A 116 2.36 2.59 1.50
CA MET A 116 3.45 3.13 0.69
C MET A 116 3.02 4.30 -0.21
N ALA A 117 1.78 4.33 -0.69
CA ALA A 117 1.25 5.44 -1.47
C ALA A 117 1.11 6.71 -0.61
N VAL A 118 0.60 6.57 0.62
CA VAL A 118 0.55 7.65 1.63
C VAL A 118 1.94 8.22 1.88
N ALA A 119 2.92 7.36 2.20
CA ALA A 119 4.29 7.81 2.48
C ALA A 119 4.92 8.58 1.32
N LYS A 120 4.67 8.14 0.09
CA LYS A 120 5.14 8.83 -1.13
C LYS A 120 4.46 10.18 -1.31
N ALA A 121 3.14 10.25 -1.11
CA ALA A 121 2.39 11.49 -1.22
C ALA A 121 2.88 12.52 -0.18
N ALA A 122 3.06 12.09 1.08
CA ALA A 122 3.54 12.96 2.14
C ALA A 122 5.00 13.41 1.95
N ALA A 123 5.87 12.54 1.42
CA ALA A 123 7.23 12.88 1.06
C ALA A 123 7.26 13.96 -0.02
N GLU A 124 6.46 13.78 -1.08
CA GLU A 124 6.37 14.73 -2.19
C GLU A 124 5.77 16.07 -1.75
N GLU A 125 4.73 16.08 -0.91
CA GLU A 125 4.18 17.31 -0.35
C GLU A 125 5.20 18.05 0.52
N SER A 126 6.03 17.31 1.26
CA SER A 126 7.12 17.88 2.05
C SER A 126 8.30 18.38 1.21
N GLY A 127 8.29 18.16 -0.11
CA GLY A 127 9.41 18.48 -1.00
C GLY A 127 10.66 17.63 -0.72
N LEU A 128 10.49 16.44 -0.13
CA LEU A 128 11.57 15.56 0.28
C LEU A 128 11.61 14.31 -0.60
N PRO A 129 12.79 13.82 -0.99
CA PRO A 129 12.89 12.47 -1.53
C PRO A 129 12.52 11.45 -0.44
N LEU A 130 11.87 10.35 -0.82
CA LEU A 130 11.29 9.36 0.10
C LEU A 130 12.29 8.85 1.17
N TYR A 131 13.56 8.65 0.81
CA TYR A 131 14.58 8.22 1.77
C TYR A 131 14.87 9.28 2.85
N ARG A 132 14.75 10.57 2.54
CA ARG A 132 14.87 11.66 3.53
C ARG A 132 13.60 11.79 4.36
N TYR A 133 12.45 11.59 3.76
CA TYR A 133 11.18 11.60 4.47
C TYR A 133 11.18 10.55 5.59
N PHE A 134 11.64 9.33 5.32
CA PHE A 134 11.77 8.29 6.34
C PHE A 134 13.00 8.44 7.25
N GLY A 135 14.17 8.76 6.69
CA GLY A 135 15.45 8.77 7.42
C GLY A 135 15.76 10.06 8.17
N GLY A 136 14.99 11.12 7.94
CA GLY A 136 15.22 12.45 8.51
C GLY A 136 16.58 13.06 8.10
N SER A 137 17.13 13.87 9.01
CA SER A 137 18.42 14.57 8.82
C SER A 137 19.64 13.71 9.19
N GLY A 138 19.46 12.44 9.50
CA GLY A 138 20.52 11.54 9.93
C GLY A 138 21.56 11.22 8.83
N PRO A 139 22.64 10.52 9.20
CA PRO A 139 23.61 10.00 8.23
C PRO A 139 22.93 8.99 7.28
N MET A 140 23.27 9.08 6.00
CA MET A 140 22.76 8.18 4.95
C MET A 140 23.88 7.26 4.46
N GLN A 141 23.55 6.01 4.18
CA GLN A 141 24.48 5.03 3.63
C GLN A 141 23.87 4.35 2.40
N MET A 142 24.67 4.18 1.35
CA MET A 142 24.29 3.33 0.23
C MET A 142 24.63 1.87 0.55
N PRO A 143 23.70 0.92 0.32
CA PRO A 143 23.98 -0.50 0.53
C PRO A 143 24.96 -1.03 -0.53
N VAL A 144 25.77 -2.02 -0.17
CA VAL A 144 26.55 -2.80 -1.14
C VAL A 144 25.60 -3.82 -1.78
N PRO A 145 25.43 -3.83 -3.11
CA PRO A 145 24.56 -4.81 -3.77
C PRO A 145 25.12 -6.23 -3.60
N MET A 146 24.24 -7.19 -3.31
CA MET A 146 24.56 -8.63 -3.21
C MET A 146 24.36 -9.34 -4.55
#